data_AF-W7QBU8-F1
#
_entry.id   AF-W7QBU8-F1
#
_cell.length_a   1.000
_cell.length_b   1.000
_cell.length_c   1.000
_cell.angle_alpha   90.00
_cell.angle_beta   90.00
_cell.angle_gamma   90.00
#
_symmetry.space_group_name_H-M   'P 1'
#
loop_
_entity.id
_entity.type
_entity.pdbx_description
1 polymer ?
#
loop_
_entity_poly.entity_id
_entity_poly.type
_entity_poly.pdbx_seq_one_letter_code
_entity_poly.pdbx_strand_id
1 'polypeptide(L)'
;MQGDLDDADFQFLEVEDGCELLEHNVSADGVDYKMVCHADGGQADIDGRMDFLGESVEGNVNIQTDSPMGEMTMNTTIEGERLGDC
;
A
#
# COMPACT_ATOMS: atom_id res chain seq x y z
N MET A 1 15.70 27.87 -4.34
CA MET A 1 16.54 26.82 -3.76
C MET A 1 15.97 25.51 -4.27
N GLN A 2 16.84 24.61 -4.75
CA GLN A 2 16.48 23.26 -5.18
C GLN A 2 16.18 22.43 -3.92
N GLY A 3 15.17 21.56 -3.97
CA GLY A 3 14.66 20.71 -2.89
C GLY A 3 13.13 20.71 -2.98
N ASP A 4 12.44 19.62 -3.27
CA ASP A 4 12.68 18.21 -2.94
C ASP A 4 12.33 17.33 -4.14
N LEU A 5 13.17 16.33 -4.41
CA LEU A 5 12.87 15.21 -5.31
C LEU A 5 12.41 13.97 -4.52
N ASP A 6 12.01 14.16 -3.25
CA ASP A 6 11.57 13.10 -2.33
C ASP A 6 10.03 12.98 -2.26
N ASP A 7 9.27 13.83 -2.99
CA ASP A 7 7.79 13.88 -2.92
C ASP A 7 7.10 12.98 -3.98
N ALA A 8 7.81 12.51 -5.00
CA ALA A 8 7.21 11.73 -6.09
C ALA A 8 6.84 10.28 -5.68
N ASP A 9 7.44 9.78 -4.62
CA ASP A 9 7.24 8.42 -4.11
C ASP A 9 6.00 8.32 -3.21
N PHE A 10 5.59 9.43 -2.59
CA PHE A 10 4.48 9.48 -1.62
C PHE A 10 3.11 9.76 -2.25
N GLN A 11 3.05 10.17 -3.52
CA GLN A 11 1.78 10.59 -4.14
C GLN A 11 0.82 9.44 -4.51
N PHE A 12 1.25 8.18 -4.38
CA PHE A 12 0.39 7.02 -4.65
C PHE A 12 -0.40 6.55 -3.42
N LEU A 13 0.08 6.83 -2.20
CA LEU A 13 -0.54 6.42 -0.95
C LEU A 13 -1.02 7.67 -0.22
N GLU A 14 -2.26 8.08 -0.49
CA GLU A 14 -2.94 9.07 0.34
C GLU A 14 -3.20 8.46 1.72
N VAL A 15 -2.31 8.75 2.66
CA VAL A 15 -2.46 8.34 4.07
C VAL A 15 -3.57 9.20 4.68
N GLU A 16 -4.75 8.61 4.91
CA GLU A 16 -5.87 9.29 5.55
C GLU A 16 -5.56 9.66 7.02
N ASP A 17 -6.24 10.70 7.52
CA ASP A 17 -6.21 11.10 8.93
C ASP A 17 -6.51 9.87 9.83
N GLY A 18 -5.56 9.53 10.70
CA GLY A 18 -5.66 8.37 11.59
C GLY A 18 -4.85 7.15 11.16
N CYS A 19 -4.14 7.21 10.04
CA CYS A 19 -3.18 6.19 9.60
C CYS A 19 -1.72 6.63 9.78
N GLU A 20 -0.87 5.72 10.24
CA GLU A 20 0.57 5.88 10.37
C GLU A 20 1.29 4.88 9.46
N LEU A 21 2.19 5.38 8.63
CA LEU A 21 3.06 4.56 7.77
C LEU A 21 4.24 4.04 8.60
N LEU A 22 4.30 2.72 8.77
CA LEU A 22 5.34 2.05 9.55
C LEU A 22 6.59 1.74 8.71
N GLU A 23 6.38 1.31 7.47
CA GLU A 23 7.45 0.91 6.57
C GLU A 23 7.07 1.26 5.12
N HIS A 24 8.05 1.71 4.36
CA HIS A 24 7.92 1.97 2.94
C HIS A 24 9.24 1.67 2.25
N ASN A 25 9.18 0.80 1.26
CA ASN A 25 10.33 0.43 0.46
C ASN A 25 9.92 0.43 -1.01
N VAL A 26 10.49 1.36 -1.77
CA VAL A 26 10.28 1.46 -3.20
C VAL A 26 11.57 1.14 -3.90
N SER A 27 11.44 0.32 -4.94
CA SER A 27 12.54 -0.14 -5.75
C SER A 27 12.11 -0.22 -7.21
N ALA A 28 13.08 -0.40 -8.11
CA ALA A 28 12.78 -0.59 -9.53
C ALA A 28 11.97 -1.86 -9.79
N ASP A 29 12.08 -2.85 -8.88
CA ASP A 29 11.44 -4.16 -9.00
C ASP A 29 10.06 -4.21 -8.31
N GLY A 30 9.71 -3.24 -7.47
CA GLY A 30 8.46 -3.28 -6.70
C GLY A 30 8.36 -2.28 -5.56
N VAL A 31 7.24 -2.37 -4.85
CA VAL A 31 6.88 -1.55 -3.69
C VAL A 31 6.40 -2.45 -2.56
N ASP A 32 6.96 -2.29 -1.37
CA ASP A 32 6.44 -2.84 -0.13
C ASP A 32 6.07 -1.70 0.81
N TYR A 33 4.89 -1.77 1.43
CA TYR A 33 4.47 -0.79 2.43
C TYR A 33 3.72 -1.45 3.58
N LYS A 34 3.86 -0.86 4.77
CA LYS A 34 3.10 -1.21 5.96
C LYS A 34 2.51 0.01 6.60
N MET A 35 1.22 -0.05 6.89
CA MET A 35 0.50 1.02 7.57
C MET A 35 -0.32 0.46 8.72
N VAL A 36 -0.49 1.28 9.74
CA VAL A 36 -1.45 1.03 10.82
C VAL A 36 -2.44 2.17 10.87
N CYS A 37 -3.72 1.86 10.87
CA CYS A 37 -4.80 2.83 10.97
C CYS A 37 -5.54 2.64 12.29
N HIS A 38 -5.73 3.73 13.02
CA HIS A 38 -6.49 3.76 14.27
C HIS A 38 -7.78 4.55 14.05
N ALA A 39 -8.93 3.87 14.17
CA ALA A 39 -10.25 4.49 14.07
C ALA A 39 -11.08 4.19 15.33
N ASP A 40 -12.17 4.94 15.55
CA ASP A 40 -13.11 4.71 16.67
C ASP A 40 -13.63 3.26 16.75
N GLY A 41 -13.57 2.50 15.65
CA GLY A 41 -14.02 1.10 15.55
C GLY A 41 -12.95 0.03 15.80
N GLY A 42 -11.67 0.38 15.96
CA GLY A 42 -10.59 -0.59 16.08
C GLY A 42 -9.26 -0.16 15.47
N GLN A 43 -8.28 -1.08 15.48
CA GLN A 43 -7.01 -0.93 14.77
C GLN A 43 -7.07 -1.74 13.48
N ALA A 44 -6.55 -1.18 12.39
CA ALA A 44 -6.38 -1.88 11.12
C ALA A 44 -4.90 -1.88 10.71
N ASP A 45 -4.31 -3.06 10.61
CA ASP A 45 -2.96 -3.27 10.10
C ASP A 45 -3.04 -3.60 8.61
N ILE A 46 -2.26 -2.88 7.80
CA ILE A 46 -2.26 -2.98 6.34
C ILE A 46 -0.85 -3.34 5.89
N ASP A 47 -0.72 -4.45 5.17
CA ASP A 47 0.52 -4.91 4.54
C ASP A 47 0.29 -5.01 3.04
N GLY A 48 1.04 -4.22 2.27
CA GLY A 48 0.91 -4.17 0.82
C GLY A 48 2.23 -4.47 0.13
N ARG A 49 2.16 -5.31 -0.90
CA ARG A 49 3.26 -5.60 -1.81
C ARG A 49 2.80 -5.44 -3.25
N MET A 50 3.66 -4.86 -4.07
CA MET A 50 3.52 -4.79 -5.52
C MET A 50 4.85 -5.17 -6.16
N ASP A 51 4.82 -6.04 -7.16
CA ASP A 51 5.95 -6.51 -7.94
C ASP A 51 5.81 -6.04 -9.38
N PHE A 52 6.84 -5.39 -9.91
CA PHE A 52 6.90 -4.90 -11.28
C PHE A 52 7.73 -5.86 -12.14
N LEU A 53 7.05 -6.64 -12.97
CA LEU A 53 7.65 -7.68 -13.80
C LEU A 53 7.90 -7.19 -15.24
N GLY A 54 8.10 -5.89 -15.40
CA GLY A 54 8.33 -5.21 -16.68
C GLY A 54 7.06 -4.97 -17.48
N GLU A 55 6.44 -6.02 -18.02
CA GLU A 55 5.19 -5.92 -18.80
C GLU A 55 3.95 -6.25 -17.98
N SER A 56 4.11 -6.89 -16.83
CA SER A 56 3.02 -7.17 -15.89
C SER A 56 3.30 -6.58 -14.52
N VAL A 57 2.22 -6.37 -13.76
CA VAL A 57 2.24 -6.00 -12.36
C VAL A 57 1.42 -7.01 -11.57
N GLU A 58 1.98 -7.47 -10.46
CA GLU A 58 1.29 -8.32 -9.51
C GLU A 58 1.34 -7.64 -8.15
N GLY A 59 0.27 -7.75 -7.36
CA GLY A 59 0.23 -7.14 -6.04
C GLY A 59 -0.70 -7.86 -5.09
N ASN A 60 -0.40 -7.75 -3.81
CA ASN A 60 -1.26 -8.22 -2.75
C ASN A 60 -1.34 -7.18 -1.65
N VAL A 61 -2.55 -6.95 -1.15
CA VAL A 61 -2.81 -6.12 0.01
C VAL A 61 -3.58 -6.96 1.03
N ASN A 62 -2.98 -7.15 2.20
CA ASN A 62 -3.62 -7.75 3.34
C ASN A 62 -4.01 -6.66 4.33
N ILE A 63 -5.26 -6.69 4.78
CA ILE A 63 -5.78 -5.77 5.79
C ILE A 63 -6.35 -6.60 6.93
N GLN A 64 -5.81 -6.42 8.12
CA GLN A 64 -6.29 -7.06 9.33
C GLN A 64 -6.89 -6.00 10.24
N THR A 65 -8.21 -6.09 10.48
CA THR A 65 -8.91 -5.16 11.36
C THR A 65 -9.31 -5.89 12.64
N ASP A 66 -8.83 -5.40 13.77
CA ASP A 66 -9.26 -5.83 15.10
C ASP A 66 -10.31 -4.85 15.63
N SER A 67 -11.53 -5.34 15.82
CA SER A 67 -12.65 -4.54 16.30
C SER A 67 -13.33 -5.23 17.49
N PRO A 68 -14.12 -4.51 18.32
CA PRO A 68 -14.90 -5.13 19.39
C PRO A 68 -15.90 -6.20 18.91
N MET A 69 -16.19 -6.25 17.61
CA MET A 69 -17.05 -7.25 16.99
C MET A 69 -16.30 -8.51 16.54
N GLY A 70 -14.96 -8.52 16.62
CA GLY A 70 -14.08 -9.59 16.20
C GLY A 70 -13.00 -9.14 15.20
N GLU A 71 -12.07 -10.05 14.93
CA GLU A 71 -11.01 -9.87 13.93
C GLU A 71 -11.56 -10.13 12.51
N MET A 72 -11.20 -9.27 11.57
CA MET A 72 -11.51 -9.42 10.15
C MET A 72 -10.20 -9.38 9.34
N THR A 73 -10.07 -10.30 8.38
CA THR A 73 -8.95 -10.27 7.42
C THR A 73 -9.50 -10.09 6.01
N MET A 74 -9.03 -9.06 5.33
CA MET A 74 -9.29 -8.80 3.92
C MET A 74 -8.01 -9.04 3.12
N ASN A 75 -8.15 -9.77 2.00
CA ASN A 75 -7.05 -10.02 1.09
C ASN A 75 -7.47 -9.50 -0.29
N THR A 76 -6.69 -8.60 -0.85
CA THR A 76 -6.90 -8.04 -2.17
C THR A 76 -5.73 -8.44 -3.04
N THR A 77 -6.01 -9.06 -4.18
CA THR A 77 -5.02 -9.38 -5.22
C THR A 77 -5.19 -8.42 -6.38
N ILE A 78 -4.07 -7.90 -6.87
CA ILE A 78 -4.00 -6.95 -7.98
C ILE A 78 -3.18 -7.62 -9.09
N GLU A 79 -3.71 -7.63 -10.29
CA GLU A 79 -3.04 -8.15 -11.49
C GLU A 79 -3.22 -7.14 -12.62
N GLY A 80 -2.16 -6.86 -13.35
CA GLY A 80 -2.18 -5.95 -14.49
C GLY A 80 -1.18 -6.34 -15.56
N GLU A 81 -1.51 -6.05 -16.81
CA GLU A 81 -0.68 -6.33 -17.98
C GLU A 81 -0.66 -5.13 -18.92
N ARG A 82 0.50 -4.85 -19.50
CA ARG A 82 0.67 -3.83 -20.54
C ARG A 82 0.09 -4.33 -21.85
N LEU A 83 -1.00 -3.72 -22.30
CA LEU A 83 -1.69 -4.11 -23.55
C LEU A 83 -1.03 -3.56 -24.85
N GLY A 84 0.05 -2.79 -24.73
CA GLY A 84 0.73 -2.12 -25.86
C GLY A 84 0.66 -0.59 -25.77
N ASP A 85 1.10 0.09 -26.83
CA ASP A 85 0.94 1.56 -26.93
C ASP A 85 -0.53 1.89 -27.26
N CYS A 86 -1.12 2.84 -26.52
CA CYS A 86 -2.52 3.25 -26.65
C CYS A 86 -2.86 3.90 -27.99
#